data_AF-A0A3S5EVA1-F1
#
_entry.id   AF-A0A3S5EVA1-F1
#
_cell.length_a   1.000
_cell.length_b   1.000
_cell.length_c   1.000
_cell.angle_alpha   90.00
_cell.angle_beta   90.00
_cell.angle_gamma   90.00
#
_symmetry.space_group_name_H-M   'P 1'
#
loop_
_entity.id
_entity.type
_entity.pdbx_description
1 polymer ?
#
loop_
_entity_poly.entity_id
_entity_poly.type
_entity_poly.pdbx_seq_one_letter_code
_entity_poly.pdbx_strand_id
1 'polypeptide(L)'
;MLSRKLRVELSDGSVLQCAGSLFGLEFTISQGQAVAARVARRMAGLSAALMGGDRYLLHLAPDLPPLHRGAMIGTVVTIDLIRAKESRIPDTT
;
A
#
# COMPACT_ATOMS: atom_id res chain seq x y z
N MET A 1 -13.37 8.26 8.72
CA MET A 1 -12.16 7.60 8.15
C MET A 1 -12.63 6.76 6.96
N LEU A 2 -12.41 7.21 5.72
CA LEU A 2 -12.90 6.54 4.51
C LEU A 2 -12.11 5.25 4.27
N SER A 3 -12.73 4.09 4.49
CA SER A 3 -12.16 2.78 4.15
C SER A 3 -12.34 2.54 2.65
N ARG A 4 -11.28 2.73 1.86
CA ARG A 4 -11.28 2.40 0.43
C ARG A 4 -10.77 0.97 0.21
N LYS A 5 -11.45 0.23 -0.66
CA LYS A 5 -11.03 -1.11 -1.09
C LYS A 5 -10.34 -0.98 -2.44
N LEU A 6 -9.13 -1.54 -2.55
CA LEU A 6 -8.41 -1.66 -3.81
C LEU A 6 -8.29 -3.14 -4.18
N ARG A 7 -8.65 -3.45 -5.42
CA ARG A 7 -8.45 -4.76 -6.04
C ARG A 7 -7.48 -4.60 -7.21
N VAL A 8 -6.47 -5.46 -7.30
CA VAL A 8 -5.52 -5.49 -8.40
C VAL A 8 -5.57 -6.86 -9.05
N GLU A 9 -5.76 -6.91 -10.36
CA GLU A 9 -5.77 -8.14 -11.15
C GLU A 9 -4.43 -8.25 -11.89
N LEU A 10 -3.75 -9.38 -11.71
CA LEU A 10 -2.49 -9.69 -12.39
C LEU A 10 -2.77 -10.36 -13.74
N SER A 11 -1.77 -10.33 -14.62
CA SER A 11 -1.84 -10.96 -15.94
C SER A 11 -1.99 -12.48 -15.90
N ASP A 12 -1.65 -13.12 -14.77
CA ASP A 12 -1.84 -14.55 -14.55
C ASP A 12 -3.23 -14.90 -13.97
N GLY A 13 -4.12 -13.91 -13.84
CA GLY A 13 -5.47 -14.06 -13.29
C GLY A 13 -5.53 -13.99 -11.76
N SER A 14 -4.38 -13.85 -11.08
CA SER A 14 -4.36 -13.66 -9.62
C SER A 14 -4.96 -12.33 -9.22
N VAL A 15 -5.64 -12.31 -8.07
CA VAL A 15 -6.26 -11.10 -7.53
C VAL A 15 -5.66 -10.74 -6.19
N LEU A 16 -5.18 -9.49 -6.08
CA LEU A 16 -4.73 -8.90 -4.84
C LEU A 16 -5.84 -8.06 -4.23
N GLN A 17 -6.00 -8.20 -2.92
CA GLN A 17 -6.98 -7.46 -2.14
C GLN A 17 -6.27 -6.67 -1.06
N CYS A 18 -6.46 -5.35 -1.07
CA CYS A 18 -5.91 -4.48 -0.05
C CYS A 18 -6.96 -4.20 1.03
N ALA A 19 -6.59 -4.39 2.30
CA ALA A 19 -7.47 -4.18 3.45
C ALA A 19 -6.74 -3.42 4.57
N GLY A 20 -7.41 -2.42 5.15
CA GLY A 20 -6.86 -1.55 6.21
C GLY A 20 -6.91 -0.07 5.84
N SER A 21 -6.08 0.73 6.49
CA SER A 21 -5.96 2.16 6.25
C SER A 21 -4.96 2.43 5.12
N LEU A 22 -5.46 2.45 3.87
CA LEU A 22 -4.61 2.70 2.70
C LEU A 22 -3.95 4.08 2.76
N PHE A 23 -4.69 5.10 3.20
CA PHE A 23 -4.19 6.48 3.29
C PHE A 23 -3.27 6.70 4.49
N GLY A 24 -3.46 5.93 5.56
CA GLY A 24 -2.57 5.91 6.72
C GLY A 24 -1.33 5.03 6.54
N LEU A 25 -1.16 4.40 5.37
CA LEU A 25 -0.07 3.45 5.09
C LEU A 25 0.01 2.32 6.12
N GLU A 26 -1.16 1.80 6.51
CA GLU A 26 -1.29 0.72 7.48
C GLU A 26 -2.34 -0.28 6.98
N PHE A 27 -1.90 -1.23 6.14
CA PHE A 27 -2.79 -2.17 5.46
C PHE A 27 -2.08 -3.47 5.08
N THR A 28 -2.85 -4.49 4.74
CA THR A 28 -2.37 -5.77 4.20
C THR A 28 -2.75 -5.93 2.75
N ILE A 29 -1.91 -6.64 2.00
CA ILE A 29 -2.20 -7.09 0.64
C ILE A 29 -2.31 -8.61 0.69
N SER A 30 -3.49 -9.13 0.34
CA SER A 30 -3.78 -10.56 0.36
C SER A 30 -3.99 -11.11 -1.06
N GLN A 31 -3.55 -12.34 -1.29
CA GLN A 31 -3.87 -13.13 -2.47
C GLN A 31 -4.72 -14.31 -2.00
N GLY A 32 -6.02 -14.29 -2.32
CA GLY A 32 -6.97 -15.24 -1.71
C GLY A 32 -7.04 -15.06 -0.19
N GLN A 33 -6.75 -16.13 0.56
CA GLN A 33 -6.73 -16.12 2.04
C GLN A 33 -5.33 -15.84 2.64
N ALA A 34 -4.28 -15.85 1.82
CA ALA A 34 -2.92 -15.65 2.28
C ALA A 34 -2.53 -14.16 2.26
N VAL A 35 -1.84 -13.68 3.29
CA VAL A 35 -1.27 -12.33 3.31
C VAL A 35 0.06 -12.34 2.56
N ALA A 36 0.06 -11.76 1.36
CA ALA A 36 1.22 -11.66 0.49
C ALA A 36 2.19 -10.54 0.93
N ALA A 37 1.64 -9.46 1.50
CA ALA A 37 2.44 -8.38 2.05
C ALA A 37 1.72 -7.60 3.16
N ARG A 38 2.51 -6.96 4.01
CA ARG A 38 2.03 -6.03 5.04
C ARG A 38 2.72 -4.67 4.89
N VAL A 39 1.92 -3.63 4.82
CA VAL A 39 2.37 -2.24 4.83
C VAL A 39 2.19 -1.68 6.22
N ALA A 40 3.28 -1.21 6.81
CA ALA A 40 3.29 -0.60 8.13
C ALA A 40 3.96 0.77 8.06
N ARG A 41 3.27 1.78 8.62
CA ARG A 41 3.83 3.12 8.72
C ARG A 41 5.11 3.08 9.55
N ARG A 42 6.20 3.64 9.03
CA ARG A 42 7.43 3.76 9.79
C ARG A 42 7.35 5.03 10.62
N MET A 43 7.15 4.88 11.93
CA MET A 43 7.37 5.96 12.88
C MET A 43 8.88 6.18 12.99
N ALA A 44 9.41 7.01 12.10
CA ALA A 44 10.79 7.43 12.22
C ALA A 44 10.88 8.28 13.51
N GLY A 45 11.87 8.00 14.38
CA GLY A 45 12.08 8.80 15.58
C GLY A 45 12.19 10.30 15.28
N LEU A 46 12.09 11.14 16.32
CA LEU A 46 11.92 12.60 16.23
C LEU A 46 12.75 13.29 15.13
N SER A 47 13.98 12.85 14.85
CA SER A 47 14.86 13.40 13.82
C SER A 47 14.45 13.11 12.37
N ALA A 48 13.80 11.99 12.09
CA ALA A 48 13.40 11.59 10.74
C ALA A 48 11.96 12.01 10.38
N ALA A 49 11.13 12.34 11.37
CA ALA A 49 9.85 13.01 11.17
C ALA A 49 10.03 14.45 10.61
N LEU A 50 11.16 15.11 10.94
CA LEU A 50 11.49 16.46 10.48
C LEU A 50 11.91 16.53 9.00
N MET A 51 12.22 15.39 8.36
CA MET A 51 12.56 15.34 6.93
C MET A 51 11.36 15.13 5.99
N GLY A 52 10.13 15.21 6.49
CA GLY A 52 8.91 15.41 5.69
C GLY A 52 8.49 14.27 4.74
N GLY A 53 9.17 13.12 4.77
CA GLY A 53 8.84 11.99 3.90
C GLY A 53 7.89 11.00 4.56
N ASP A 54 6.78 10.68 3.89
CA ASP A 54 5.88 9.57 4.24
C ASP A 54 6.61 8.24 4.02
N ARG A 55 7.33 7.77 5.04
CA ARG A 55 8.07 6.50 5.00
C ARG A 55 7.21 5.37 5.56
N TYR A 56 7.15 4.28 4.82
CA TYR A 56 6.53 3.03 5.27
C TYR A 56 7.44 1.85 4.96
N LEU A 57 7.16 0.72 5.61
CA LEU A 57 7.78 -0.56 5.33
C LEU A 57 6.78 -1.43 4.57
N LEU A 58 7.23 -2.00 3.46
CA LEU A 58 6.54 -3.07 2.75
C LEU A 58 7.21 -4.39 3.12
N HIS A 59 6.56 -5.15 4.01
CA HIS A 59 6.99 -6.49 4.38
C HIS A 59 6.38 -7.49 3.40
N LEU A 60 7.22 -8.14 2.59
CA LEU A 60 6.80 -9.19 1.67
C LEU A 60 6.86 -10.54 2.38
N ALA A 61 5.91 -11.43 2.07
CA ALA A 61 6.04 -12.82 2.46
C ALA A 61 7.33 -13.43 1.87
N PRO A 62 8.09 -14.23 2.64
CA PRO A 62 9.42 -14.70 2.22
C PRO A 62 9.34 -15.63 0.99
N ASP A 63 8.26 -16.39 0.89
CA ASP A 63 7.94 -17.37 -0.15
C ASP A 63 7.27 -16.75 -1.39
N LEU A 64 7.13 -15.42 -1.43
CA LEU A 64 6.45 -14.76 -2.55
C LEU A 64 7.24 -14.91 -3.87
N PRO A 65 6.64 -15.45 -4.95
CA PRO A 65 7.30 -15.59 -6.24
C PRO A 65 7.80 -14.25 -6.81
N PRO A 66 8.91 -14.22 -7.58
CA PRO A 66 9.50 -12.96 -8.08
C PRO A 66 8.51 -12.05 -8.81
N LEU A 67 7.66 -12.60 -9.68
CA LEU A 67 6.62 -11.84 -10.40
C LEU A 67 5.65 -11.14 -9.44
N HIS A 68 5.25 -11.84 -8.38
CA HIS A 68 4.30 -11.34 -7.39
C HIS A 68 4.93 -10.24 -6.51
N ARG A 69 6.25 -10.28 -6.28
CA ARG A 69 6.97 -9.19 -5.59
C ARG A 69 6.88 -7.88 -6.37
N GLY A 70 7.04 -7.95 -7.69
CA GLY A 70 6.85 -6.80 -8.59
C GLY A 70 5.43 -6.25 -8.50
N ALA A 71 4.42 -7.13 -8.46
CA ALA A 71 3.03 -6.72 -8.31
C ALA A 71 2.75 -6.02 -6.96
N MET A 72 3.37 -6.47 -5.85
CA MET A 72 3.25 -5.80 -4.55
C MET A 72 3.81 -4.36 -4.61
N ILE A 73 5.00 -4.21 -5.20
CA ILE A 73 5.64 -2.89 -5.36
C ILE A 73 4.78 -1.98 -6.24
N GLY A 74 4.31 -2.49 -7.39
CA GLY A 74 3.40 -1.75 -8.26
C GLY A 74 2.12 -1.31 -7.54
N THR A 75 1.54 -2.21 -6.74
CA THR A 75 0.32 -1.92 -5.96
C THR A 75 0.53 -0.74 -5.00
N VAL A 76 1.63 -0.74 -4.21
CA VAL A 76 1.88 0.36 -3.27
C VAL A 76 2.20 1.68 -3.97
N VAL A 77 2.92 1.63 -5.10
CA VAL A 77 3.16 2.82 -5.94
C VAL A 77 1.85 3.38 -6.48
N THR A 78 0.95 2.54 -6.97
CA THR A 78 -0.38 2.98 -7.42
C THR A 78 -1.18 3.61 -6.29
N ILE A 79 -1.13 3.05 -5.07
CA ILE A 79 -1.77 3.66 -3.89
C ILE A 79 -1.17 5.04 -3.60
N ASP A 80 0.15 5.19 -3.66
CA ASP A 80 0.81 6.48 -3.46
C ASP A 80 0.38 7.51 -4.52
N LEU A 81 0.22 7.10 -5.77
CA LEU A 81 -0.30 7.95 -6.85
C LEU A 81 -1.76 8.36 -6.61
N ILE A 82 -2.62 7.44 -6.15
CA ILE A 82 -4.02 7.74 -5.80
C ILE A 82 -4.07 8.76 -4.66
N ARG A 83 -3.27 8.56 -3.61
CA ARG A 83 -3.17 9.47 -2.46
C ARG A 83 -2.70 10.86 -2.88
N ALA A 84 -1.66 10.92 -3.72
CA ALA A 84 -1.13 12.18 -4.26
C ALA A 84 -2.15 12.90 -5.15
N LYS A 85 -2.94 12.16 -5.94
CA LYS A 85 -4.02 12.73 -6.76
C LYS A 85 -5.11 13.35 -5.89
N GLU A 86 -5.53 12.67 -4.83
CA GLU A 86 -6.59 13.17 -3.94
C GLU A 86 -6.15 14.37 -3.11
N SER A 87 -4.90 14.41 -2.68
CA SER A 87 -4.35 15.56 -1.94
C SER A 87 -4.32 16.86 -2.76
N ARG A 88 -4.43 16.77 -4.09
CA ARG A 88 -4.47 17.92 -5.01
C ARG A 88 -5.88 18.38 -5.36
N ILE A 89 -6.90 17.59 -5.04
CA ILE A 89 -8.29 17.98 -5.24
C ILE A 89 -8.69 18.73 -3.96
N PRO A 90 -8.86 20.08 -4.01
CA PRO A 90 -9.34 20.80 -2.84
C PRO A 90 -10.73 20.26 -2.47
N ASP A 91 -11.03 20.16 -1.18
CA ASP A 91 -12.41 19.97 -0.73
C ASP A 91 -13.24 21.15 -1.25
N THR A 92 -13.93 20.95 -2.36
CA THR A 92 -15.07 21.79 -2.74
C THR A 92 -16.21 21.44 -1.79
N THR A 93 -16.21 22.10 -0.63
CA THR A 93 -17.38 22.22 0.26
C THR A 93 -17.59 23.70 0.54
#